data_AF-A0AAP8NKY9-F1
#
_entry.id   AF-A0AAP8NKY9-F1
#
_cell.length_a   1.000
_cell.length_b   1.000
_cell.length_c   1.000
_cell.angle_alpha   90.00
_cell.angle_beta   90.00
_cell.angle_gamma   90.00
#
_symmetry.space_group_name_H-M   'P 1'
#
loop_
_entity.id
_entity.type
_entity.pdbx_description
1 polymer ?
#
loop_
_entity_poly.entity_id
_entity_poly.type
_entity_poly.pdbx_seq_one_letter_code
_entity_poly.pdbx_strand_id
1 'polypeptide(L)'
;MTYMAREPYANFWPKVADTAFVAESADLIGDVTIGEHASVWYHTTLRADINKIVIGDYSNIQDNSCIHLADDFGCYVGKYVTVGHGVILHACTVEDNCLIGMGSIILDGAVIGQGSVVGAGALITKGTVIPPNSLVLGSPAKVVKDLGPESADNNHKWAEKYVKVAARYTERVINPGF
;
A
#
# COMPACT_ATOMS: atom_id res chain seq x y z
N MET A 1 -21.78 -11.49 -16.14
CA MET A 1 -20.73 -10.47 -16.25
C MET A 1 -19.74 -10.76 -15.14
N THR A 2 -18.55 -11.23 -15.48
CA THR A 2 -17.45 -11.42 -14.52
C THR A 2 -16.94 -10.03 -14.17
N TYR A 3 -17.18 -9.58 -12.94
CA TYR A 3 -16.50 -8.40 -12.38
C TYR A 3 -15.00 -8.72 -12.44
N MET A 4 -14.26 -7.97 -13.24
CA MET A 4 -12.80 -8.11 -13.28
C MET A 4 -12.22 -7.31 -12.13
N ALA A 5 -11.12 -7.77 -11.55
CA ALA A 5 -10.30 -7.07 -10.56
C ALA A 5 -9.86 -5.63 -10.94
N ARG A 6 -10.21 -5.17 -12.15
CA ARG A 6 -9.78 -3.91 -12.76
C ARG A 6 -10.95 -3.29 -13.52
N GLU A 7 -11.36 -2.11 -13.10
CA GLU A 7 -12.48 -1.38 -13.70
C GLU A 7 -12.03 0.01 -14.17
N PRO A 8 -12.49 0.48 -15.34
CA PRO A 8 -12.25 1.85 -15.76
C PRO A 8 -13.12 2.83 -14.96
N TYR A 9 -12.65 4.07 -14.85
CA TYR A 9 -13.48 5.20 -14.44
C TYR A 9 -13.21 6.40 -15.34
N ALA A 10 -14.27 6.90 -15.98
CA ALA A 10 -14.17 7.86 -17.08
C ALA A 10 -13.18 7.37 -18.16
N ASN A 11 -12.08 8.10 -18.39
CA ASN A 11 -11.06 7.75 -19.39
C ASN A 11 -9.82 7.07 -18.77
N PHE A 12 -9.86 6.75 -17.47
CA PHE A 12 -8.74 6.15 -16.75
C PHE A 12 -8.91 4.65 -16.59
N TRP A 13 -7.81 3.94 -16.81
CA TRP A 13 -7.69 2.50 -16.63
C TRP A 13 -6.54 2.19 -15.67
N PRO A 14 -6.68 1.19 -14.80
CA PRO A 14 -5.57 0.71 -14.00
C PRO A 14 -4.39 0.27 -14.88
N LYS A 15 -3.20 0.80 -14.58
CA LYS A 15 -1.93 0.46 -15.22
C LYS A 15 -1.15 -0.43 -14.26
N VAL A 16 -0.94 -1.68 -14.64
CA VAL A 16 -0.29 -2.70 -13.79
C VAL A 16 0.91 -3.26 -14.55
N ALA A 17 2.09 -3.21 -13.94
CA ALA A 17 3.29 -3.83 -14.49
C ALA A 17 3.10 -5.35 -14.67
N ASP A 18 3.71 -5.93 -15.72
CA ASP A 18 3.58 -7.36 -16.04
C ASP A 18 4.14 -8.26 -14.94
N THR A 19 5.10 -7.75 -14.15
CA THR A 19 5.71 -8.48 -13.03
C THR A 19 4.95 -8.34 -11.71
N ALA A 20 3.92 -7.49 -11.66
CA ALA A 20 3.14 -7.26 -10.46
C ALA A 20 2.09 -8.36 -10.23
N PHE A 21 1.85 -8.67 -8.96
CA PHE A 21 0.79 -9.59 -8.57
C PHE A 21 -0.45 -8.80 -8.15
N VAL A 22 -1.61 -9.13 -8.70
CA VAL A 22 -2.91 -8.62 -8.24
C VAL A 22 -3.80 -9.81 -7.97
N ALA A 23 -4.22 -10.00 -6.71
CA ALA A 23 -5.14 -11.04 -6.35
C ALA A 23 -6.48 -10.88 -7.10
N GLU A 24 -7.09 -11.99 -7.50
CA GLU A 24 -8.35 -11.97 -8.26
C GLU A 24 -9.52 -11.29 -7.53
N SER A 25 -9.47 -11.27 -6.19
CA SER A 25 -10.49 -10.61 -5.35
C SER A 25 -10.15 -9.17 -4.97
N ALA A 26 -9.10 -8.58 -5.52
CA ALA A 26 -8.79 -7.17 -5.33
C ALA A 26 -9.50 -6.32 -6.40
N ASP A 27 -9.93 -5.12 -6.02
CA ASP A 27 -10.61 -4.18 -6.91
C ASP A 27 -9.72 -2.96 -7.16
N LEU A 28 -9.31 -2.75 -8.42
CA LEU A 28 -8.57 -1.56 -8.86
C LEU A 28 -9.45 -0.76 -9.81
N ILE A 29 -9.80 0.48 -9.46
CA ILE A 29 -10.74 1.31 -10.24
C ILE A 29 -10.08 2.63 -10.63
N GLY A 30 -10.14 3.03 -11.91
CA GLY A 30 -9.73 4.36 -12.36
C GLY A 30 -8.21 4.55 -12.51
N ASP A 31 -7.68 5.73 -12.11
CA ASP A 31 -6.27 6.10 -12.30
C ASP A 31 -5.33 5.48 -11.25
N VAL A 32 -5.25 4.16 -11.26
CA VAL A 32 -4.35 3.36 -10.42
C VAL A 32 -3.10 2.98 -11.21
N THR A 33 -1.92 3.18 -10.64
CA THR A 33 -0.64 2.69 -11.17
C THR A 33 0.02 1.73 -10.19
N ILE A 34 0.37 0.53 -10.63
CA ILE A 34 1.08 -0.50 -9.86
C ILE A 34 2.45 -0.77 -10.51
N GLY A 35 3.52 -0.52 -9.76
CA GLY A 35 4.91 -0.67 -10.20
C GLY A 35 5.41 -2.11 -10.31
N GLU A 36 6.66 -2.25 -10.75
CA GLU A 36 7.29 -3.56 -10.99
C GLU A 36 7.41 -4.36 -9.68
N HIS A 37 7.11 -5.66 -9.73
CA HIS A 37 7.15 -6.59 -8.59
C HIS A 37 6.30 -6.19 -7.37
N ALA A 38 5.44 -5.17 -7.51
CA ALA A 38 4.50 -4.81 -6.48
C ALA A 38 3.41 -5.89 -6.36
N SER A 39 2.71 -5.90 -5.22
CA SER A 39 1.64 -6.87 -4.99
C SER A 39 0.42 -6.25 -4.30
N VAL A 40 -0.77 -6.54 -4.83
CA VAL A 40 -2.06 -6.18 -4.24
C VAL A 40 -2.78 -7.46 -3.84
N TRP A 41 -3.08 -7.59 -2.55
CA TRP A 41 -3.54 -8.85 -1.95
C TRP A 41 -5.06 -8.91 -1.81
N TYR A 42 -5.56 -10.04 -1.34
CA TYR A 42 -6.98 -10.40 -1.42
C TYR A 42 -7.89 -9.37 -0.76
N HIS A 43 -9.04 -9.10 -1.38
CA HIS A 43 -10.08 -8.19 -0.86
C HIS A 43 -9.61 -6.75 -0.62
N THR A 44 -8.52 -6.35 -1.27
CA THR A 44 -8.04 -4.97 -1.23
C THR A 44 -8.80 -4.12 -2.25
N THR A 45 -9.19 -2.90 -1.87
CA THR A 45 -9.80 -1.94 -2.80
C THR A 45 -8.89 -0.73 -3.01
N LEU A 46 -8.52 -0.46 -4.25
CA LEU A 46 -7.83 0.76 -4.70
C LEU A 46 -8.77 1.51 -5.64
N ARG A 47 -9.44 2.55 -5.15
CA ARG A 47 -10.41 3.31 -5.95
C ARG A 47 -9.87 4.70 -6.26
N ALA A 48 -9.51 4.94 -7.52
CA ALA A 48 -8.91 6.17 -8.02
C ALA A 48 -9.88 6.92 -8.93
N ASP A 49 -11.04 7.29 -8.37
CA ASP A 49 -12.15 7.95 -9.05
C ASP A 49 -12.23 9.47 -8.81
N ILE A 50 -11.49 10.01 -7.83
CA ILE A 50 -11.39 11.46 -7.57
C ILE A 50 -10.02 12.01 -8.01
N ASN A 51 -8.96 11.22 -7.79
CA ASN A 51 -7.56 11.56 -8.02
C ASN A 51 -6.81 10.24 -8.32
N LYS A 52 -5.47 10.24 -8.35
CA LYS A 52 -4.66 9.06 -8.67
C LYS A 52 -4.12 8.30 -7.46
N ILE A 53 -3.95 6.99 -7.64
CA ILE A 53 -3.23 6.10 -6.71
C ILE A 53 -1.96 5.60 -7.41
N VAL A 54 -0.81 5.71 -6.74
CA VAL A 54 0.46 5.17 -7.24
C VAL A 54 1.08 4.26 -6.20
N ILE A 55 1.30 3.01 -6.56
CA ILE A 55 2.02 2.02 -5.75
C ILE A 55 3.38 1.75 -6.42
N GLY A 56 4.46 2.09 -5.73
CA GLY A 56 5.82 1.96 -6.23
C GLY A 56 6.33 0.52 -6.31
N ASP A 57 7.46 0.36 -6.99
CA ASP A 57 8.09 -0.93 -7.23
C ASP A 57 8.34 -1.71 -5.92
N TYR A 58 8.16 -3.02 -5.97
CA TYR A 58 8.38 -3.97 -4.86
C TYR A 58 7.50 -3.74 -3.62
N SER A 59 6.57 -2.78 -3.64
CA SER A 59 5.67 -2.51 -2.52
C SER A 59 4.50 -3.50 -2.47
N ASN A 60 3.98 -3.76 -1.28
CA ASN A 60 2.86 -4.68 -1.09
C ASN A 60 1.71 -4.01 -0.32
N ILE A 61 0.50 -4.16 -0.85
CA ILE A 61 -0.76 -3.73 -0.23
C ILE A 61 -1.52 -4.97 0.21
N GLN A 62 -1.42 -5.30 1.49
CA GLN A 62 -1.90 -6.56 2.04
C GLN A 62 -3.42 -6.60 2.21
N ASP A 63 -3.91 -7.79 2.52
CA ASP A 63 -5.31 -8.19 2.45
C ASP A 63 -6.26 -7.23 3.19
N ASN A 64 -7.45 -7.03 2.61
CA ASN A 64 -8.51 -6.17 3.15
C ASN A 64 -8.13 -4.69 3.33
N SER A 65 -7.04 -4.22 2.72
CA SER A 65 -6.70 -2.79 2.78
C SER A 65 -7.60 -1.97 1.86
N CYS A 66 -7.85 -0.72 2.24
CA CYS A 66 -8.64 0.22 1.46
C CYS A 66 -7.80 1.47 1.17
N ILE A 67 -7.67 1.81 -0.12
CA ILE A 67 -6.96 2.99 -0.57
C ILE A 67 -7.94 3.87 -1.33
N HIS A 68 -8.16 5.07 -0.80
CA HIS A 68 -9.01 6.09 -1.40
C HIS A 68 -8.35 7.47 -1.25
N LEU A 69 -9.03 8.52 -1.69
CA LEU A 69 -8.38 9.80 -1.99
C LEU A 69 -9.32 10.99 -1.84
N ALA A 70 -8.74 12.18 -1.90
CA ALA A 70 -9.42 13.47 -1.78
C ALA A 70 -9.14 14.33 -3.02
N ASP A 71 -9.88 15.42 -3.20
CA ASP A 71 -9.73 16.31 -4.36
C ASP A 71 -8.29 16.83 -4.48
N ASP A 72 -7.75 17.38 -3.39
CA ASP A 72 -6.43 18.03 -3.36
C ASP A 72 -5.25 17.06 -3.29
N PHE A 73 -5.49 15.79 -2.95
CA PHE A 73 -4.42 14.82 -2.66
C PHE A 73 -4.73 13.44 -3.25
N GLY A 74 -3.82 12.95 -4.10
CA GLY A 74 -3.74 11.53 -4.47
C GLY A 74 -3.19 10.68 -3.32
N CYS A 75 -3.07 9.37 -3.54
CA CYS A 75 -2.40 8.46 -2.61
C CYS A 75 -1.13 7.90 -3.24
N TYR A 76 0.01 8.11 -2.60
CA TYR A 76 1.32 7.71 -3.11
C TYR A 76 2.01 6.77 -2.12
N VAL A 77 2.34 5.58 -2.58
CA VAL A 77 3.14 4.61 -1.84
C VAL A 77 4.45 4.44 -2.60
N GLY A 78 5.56 4.71 -1.93
CA GLY A 78 6.91 4.62 -2.48
C GLY A 78 7.34 3.19 -2.80
N LYS A 79 8.64 2.98 -2.95
CA LYS A 79 9.25 1.67 -3.24
C LYS A 79 9.50 0.88 -1.97
N TYR A 80 9.42 -0.45 -2.06
CA TYR A 80 9.70 -1.35 -0.94
C TYR A 80 8.88 -1.06 0.33
N VAL A 81 7.68 -0.52 0.17
CA VAL A 81 6.75 -0.25 1.28
C VAL A 81 5.95 -1.51 1.56
N THR A 82 5.81 -1.84 2.84
CA THR A 82 4.91 -2.90 3.32
C THR A 82 3.69 -2.26 3.95
N VAL A 83 2.55 -2.30 3.27
CA VAL A 83 1.25 -1.87 3.80
C VAL A 83 0.53 -3.10 4.33
N GLY A 84 0.45 -3.18 5.66
CA GLY A 84 -0.09 -4.31 6.40
C GLY A 84 -1.58 -4.55 6.17
N HIS A 85 -2.07 -5.72 6.59
CA HIS A 85 -3.47 -6.12 6.41
C HIS A 85 -4.46 -5.10 7.00
N GLY A 86 -5.59 -4.86 6.33
CA GLY A 86 -6.68 -4.03 6.83
C GLY A 86 -6.31 -2.56 7.03
N VAL A 87 -5.28 -2.06 6.35
CA VAL A 87 -4.87 -0.65 6.45
C VAL A 87 -5.82 0.23 5.62
N ILE A 88 -6.10 1.42 6.13
CA ILE A 88 -6.77 2.49 5.38
C ILE A 88 -5.73 3.56 5.04
N LEU A 89 -5.44 3.74 3.76
CA LEU A 89 -4.70 4.87 3.24
C LEU A 89 -5.65 5.83 2.55
N HIS A 90 -5.75 7.06 3.04
CA HIS A 90 -6.63 8.07 2.46
C HIS A 90 -5.83 9.31 2.10
N ALA A 91 -5.64 9.54 0.79
CA ALA A 91 -5.08 10.78 0.25
C ALA A 91 -3.71 11.17 0.88
N CYS A 92 -2.83 10.19 1.14
CA CYS A 92 -1.57 10.37 1.87
C CYS A 92 -0.33 10.00 1.04
N THR A 93 0.85 10.35 1.54
CA THR A 93 2.14 9.92 0.98
C THR A 93 2.86 9.02 1.97
N VAL A 94 3.27 7.85 1.53
CA VAL A 94 4.15 6.94 2.24
C VAL A 94 5.44 6.81 1.45
N GLU A 95 6.55 7.30 1.99
CA GLU A 95 7.86 7.25 1.33
C GLU A 95 8.46 5.84 1.37
N ASP A 96 9.60 5.68 0.70
CA ASP A 96 10.25 4.40 0.48
C ASP A 96 10.59 3.65 1.77
N ASN A 97 10.64 2.32 1.68
CA ASN A 97 11.05 1.42 2.76
C ASN A 97 10.28 1.64 4.08
N CYS A 98 9.03 2.08 4.03
CA CYS A 98 8.17 2.17 5.21
C CYS A 98 7.48 0.83 5.51
N LEU A 99 7.16 0.60 6.78
CA LEU A 99 6.27 -0.46 7.22
C LEU A 99 5.04 0.15 7.88
N ILE A 100 3.88 -0.02 7.25
CA ILE A 100 2.60 0.42 7.77
C ILE A 100 1.92 -0.75 8.45
N GLY A 101 1.87 -0.74 9.77
CA GLY A 101 1.33 -1.82 10.58
C GLY A 101 -0.15 -2.06 10.29
N MET A 102 -0.54 -3.34 10.38
CA MET A 102 -1.92 -3.78 10.09
C MET A 102 -2.98 -2.96 10.86
N GLY A 103 -4.12 -2.72 10.22
CA GLY A 103 -5.26 -2.01 10.82
C GLY A 103 -5.00 -0.53 11.11
N SER A 104 -3.88 0.04 10.67
CA SER A 104 -3.62 1.48 10.83
C SER A 104 -4.42 2.30 9.80
N ILE A 105 -4.63 3.57 10.14
CA ILE A 105 -5.38 4.53 9.34
C ILE A 105 -4.50 5.75 9.12
N ILE A 106 -4.28 6.14 7.86
CA ILE A 106 -3.49 7.30 7.47
C ILE A 106 -4.38 8.26 6.69
N LEU A 107 -4.56 9.47 7.22
CA LEU A 107 -5.49 10.46 6.69
C LEU A 107 -4.84 11.46 5.73
N ASP A 108 -5.69 12.29 5.11
CA ASP A 108 -5.34 13.17 4.00
C ASP A 108 -4.10 14.04 4.27
N GLY A 109 -3.26 14.20 3.26
CA GLY A 109 -2.08 15.05 3.31
C GLY A 109 -1.03 14.64 4.34
N ALA A 110 -1.20 13.50 5.03
CA ALA A 110 -0.16 12.97 5.88
C ALA A 110 1.02 12.46 5.04
N VAL A 111 2.23 12.61 5.58
CA VAL A 111 3.47 12.15 4.96
C VAL A 111 4.19 11.25 5.95
N ILE A 112 4.43 10.00 5.56
CA ILE A 112 5.23 9.04 6.31
C ILE A 112 6.64 9.02 5.74
N GLY A 113 7.61 9.59 6.47
CA GLY A 113 8.99 9.69 6.01
C GLY A 113 9.67 8.33 5.87
N GLN A 114 10.60 8.24 4.91
CA GLN A 114 11.29 7.01 4.52
C GLN A 114 11.80 6.19 5.72
N GLY A 115 11.69 4.87 5.63
CA GLY A 115 12.20 3.97 6.67
C GLY A 115 11.36 3.93 7.94
N SER A 116 10.26 4.68 8.03
CA SER A 116 9.43 4.72 9.23
C SER A 116 8.58 3.47 9.41
N VAL A 117 8.24 3.19 10.66
CA VAL A 117 7.34 2.11 11.08
C VAL A 117 6.13 2.70 11.78
N VAL A 118 4.97 2.54 11.18
CA VAL A 118 3.67 2.84 11.82
C VAL A 118 3.19 1.58 12.52
N GLY A 119 2.92 1.65 13.82
CA GLY A 119 2.43 0.52 14.59
C GLY A 119 1.05 0.06 14.17
N ALA A 120 0.74 -1.20 14.47
CA ALA A 120 -0.59 -1.75 14.23
C ALA A 120 -1.68 -0.91 14.93
N GLY A 121 -2.79 -0.67 14.25
CA GLY A 121 -3.93 0.10 14.77
C GLY A 121 -3.67 1.59 14.99
N ALA A 122 -2.54 2.14 14.52
CA ALA A 122 -2.24 3.56 14.69
C ALA A 122 -3.13 4.45 13.80
N LEU A 123 -3.45 5.66 14.27
CA LEU A 123 -4.19 6.67 13.51
C LEU A 123 -3.31 7.90 13.27
N ILE A 124 -2.89 8.10 12.02
CA ILE A 124 -2.14 9.29 11.59
C ILE A 124 -3.14 10.34 11.12
N THR A 125 -3.16 11.48 11.81
CA THR A 125 -4.12 12.56 11.54
C THR A 125 -3.78 13.35 10.27
N LYS A 126 -4.79 14.05 9.72
CA LYS A 126 -4.68 14.90 8.53
C LYS A 126 -3.49 15.86 8.61
N GLY A 127 -2.69 15.93 7.54
CA GLY A 127 -1.54 16.82 7.40
C GLY A 127 -0.34 16.50 8.30
N THR A 128 -0.35 15.37 9.02
CA THR A 128 0.76 15.00 9.91
C THR A 128 1.98 14.60 9.08
N VAL A 129 3.12 15.21 9.36
CA VAL A 129 4.41 14.84 8.75
C VAL A 129 5.21 14.05 9.78
N ILE A 130 5.46 12.78 9.47
CA ILE A 130 6.31 11.88 10.27
C ILE A 130 7.74 11.95 9.72
N PRO A 131 8.74 12.29 10.54
CA PRO A 131 10.14 12.28 10.12
C PRO A 131 10.60 10.89 9.67
N PRO A 132 11.61 10.78 8.79
CA PRO A 132 12.20 9.50 8.41
C PRO A 132 12.64 8.66 9.61
N ASN A 133 12.65 7.34 9.43
CA ASN A 133 13.07 6.34 10.42
C ASN A 133 12.34 6.43 11.76
N SER A 134 11.10 6.92 11.79
CA SER A 134 10.33 7.05 13.02
C SER A 134 9.57 5.77 13.36
N LEU A 135 9.52 5.39 14.64
CA LEU A 135 8.48 4.52 15.18
C LEU A 135 7.30 5.36 15.64
N VAL A 136 6.12 5.09 15.10
CA VAL A 136 4.90 5.87 15.35
C VAL A 136 3.79 4.98 15.90
N LEU A 137 3.26 5.31 17.08
CA LEU A 137 2.28 4.48 17.79
C LEU A 137 1.09 5.31 18.31
N GLY A 138 -0.08 4.68 18.42
CA GLY A 138 -1.26 5.23 19.11
C GLY A 138 -2.35 5.79 18.21
N SER A 139 -3.42 6.30 18.82
CA SER A 139 -4.54 6.95 18.15
C SER A 139 -5.05 8.12 18.99
N PRO A 140 -4.74 9.39 18.62
CA PRO A 140 -3.88 9.79 17.52
C PRO A 140 -2.43 9.37 17.75
N ALA A 141 -1.74 8.98 16.68
CA ALA A 141 -0.40 8.42 16.77
C ALA A 141 0.66 9.51 16.98
N LYS A 142 1.74 9.16 17.67
CA LYS A 142 2.90 10.03 17.90
C LYS A 142 4.19 9.29 17.60
N VAL A 143 5.21 10.05 17.18
CA VAL A 143 6.58 9.54 17.13
C VAL A 143 7.03 9.22 18.55
N VAL A 144 7.36 7.96 18.80
CA VAL A 144 7.81 7.49 20.12
C VAL A 144 9.30 7.19 20.17
N LYS A 145 9.93 6.99 19.01
CA LYS A 145 11.35 6.64 18.90
C LYS A 145 11.87 6.91 17.49
N ASP A 146 13.13 7.37 17.40
CA ASP A 146 13.95 7.30 16.19
C ASP A 146 14.58 5.90 16.10
N LEU A 147 14.33 5.19 15.01
CA LEU A 147 14.80 3.84 14.74
C LEU A 147 16.18 3.81 14.07
N GLY A 148 16.73 4.95 13.68
CA GLY A 148 17.98 5.04 12.95
C GLY A 148 17.87 4.60 11.48
N PRO A 149 18.90 4.89 10.66
CA PRO A 149 18.90 4.59 9.23
C PRO A 149 18.76 3.09 8.92
N GLU A 150 19.14 2.20 9.83
CA GLU A 150 18.96 0.74 9.69
C GLU A 150 17.49 0.31 9.59
N SER A 151 16.55 1.18 9.97
CA SER A 151 15.12 0.91 9.88
C SER A 151 14.70 0.64 8.43
N ALA A 152 15.20 1.44 7.48
CA ALA A 152 14.92 1.25 6.06
C ALA A 152 15.41 -0.13 5.56
N ASP A 153 16.62 -0.55 5.92
CA ASP A 153 17.18 -1.85 5.53
C ASP A 153 16.37 -3.03 6.12
N ASN A 154 15.85 -2.88 7.33
CA ASN A 154 15.00 -3.90 7.95
C ASN A 154 13.63 -3.98 7.28
N ASN A 155 13.03 -2.84 6.94
CA ASN A 155 11.77 -2.77 6.22
C ASN A 155 11.89 -3.29 4.78
N HIS A 156 13.03 -3.04 4.12
CA HIS A 156 13.32 -3.54 2.78
C HIS A 156 13.18 -5.07 2.69
N LYS A 157 13.74 -5.79 3.68
CA LYS A 157 13.66 -7.26 3.76
C LYS A 157 12.22 -7.77 3.84
N TRP A 158 11.32 -7.00 4.47
CA TRP A 158 9.89 -7.34 4.53
C TRP A 158 9.24 -7.24 3.15
N ALA A 159 9.55 -6.18 2.39
CA ALA A 159 9.06 -6.03 1.02
C ALA A 159 9.59 -7.13 0.09
N GLU A 160 10.89 -7.42 0.12
CA GLU A 160 11.49 -8.51 -0.67
C GLU A 160 10.89 -9.89 -0.37
N LYS A 161 10.52 -10.13 0.90
CA LYS A 161 9.82 -11.36 1.27
C LYS A 161 8.49 -11.45 0.53
N TYR A 162 7.73 -10.36 0.46
CA TYR A 162 6.45 -10.33 -0.22
C TYR A 162 6.57 -10.48 -1.74
N VAL A 163 7.65 -9.99 -2.36
CA VAL A 163 7.97 -10.27 -3.78
C VAL A 163 8.12 -11.78 -4.01
N LYS A 164 8.85 -12.48 -3.14
CA LYS A 164 9.02 -13.94 -3.23
C LYS A 164 7.72 -14.70 -3.01
N VAL A 165 6.84 -14.22 -2.12
CA VAL A 165 5.52 -14.84 -1.91
C VAL A 165 4.61 -14.61 -3.12
N ALA A 166 4.57 -13.39 -3.66
CA ALA A 166 3.80 -13.04 -4.86
C ALA A 166 4.20 -13.89 -6.09
N ALA A 167 5.49 -14.12 -6.29
CA ALA A 167 5.99 -15.01 -7.34
C ALA A 167 5.40 -16.43 -7.22
N ARG A 168 5.41 -17.00 -6.00
CA ARG A 168 4.82 -18.33 -5.75
C ARG A 168 3.32 -18.39 -6.00
N TYR A 169 2.59 -17.30 -5.78
CA TYR A 169 1.16 -17.23 -6.12
C TYR A 169 0.91 -17.19 -7.62
N THR A 170 1.84 -16.62 -8.40
CA THR A 170 1.74 -16.53 -9.86
C THR A 170 2.08 -17.88 -10.51
N GLU A 171 2.97 -18.67 -9.90
CA GLU A 171 3.36 -20.01 -10.36
C GLU A 171 2.39 -21.12 -9.95
N ARG A 172 1.37 -20.83 -9.12
CA ARG A 172 0.49 -21.86 -8.57
C ARG A 172 -0.42 -22.45 -9.64
N VAL A 173 -0.50 -23.78 -9.69
CA VAL A 173 -1.52 -24.49 -10.46
C VAL A 173 -2.79 -24.56 -9.61
N ILE A 174 -3.83 -23.83 -10.00
CA ILE A 174 -5.16 -23.98 -9.39
C ILE A 174 -5.71 -25.31 -9.89
N ASN A 175 -5.82 -26.31 -9.01
CA ASN A 175 -6.51 -27.56 -9.35
C ASN A 175 -8.03 -27.27 -9.36
N PRO A 176 -8.72 -27.36 -10.52
CA PRO A 176 -10.14 -27.04 -10.62
C PRO A 176 -11.06 -28.11 -10.00
N GLY A 177 -10.49 -29.09 -9.27
CA GLY A 177 -11.18 -30.26 -8.75
C GLY A 177 -11.93 -30.09 -7.42
N PHE A 178 -12.68 -29.00 -7.25
CA PHE A 178 -13.74 -28.88 -6.23
C PHE A 178 -15.02 -28.36 -6.88
#